data_AF-A0A3N5RIC9-F1
#
_entry.id   AF-A0A3N5RIC9-F1
#
_cell.length_a   1.000
_cell.length_b   1.000
_cell.length_c   1.000
_cell.angle_alpha   90.00
_cell.angle_beta   90.00
_cell.angle_gamma   90.00
#
_symmetry.space_group_name_H-M   'P 1'
#
loop_
_entity.id
_entity.type
_entity.pdbx_description
1 polymer ?
#
loop_
_entity_poly.entity_id
_entity_poly.type
_entity_poly.pdbx_seq_one_letter_code
_entity_poly.pdbx_strand_id
1 'polypeptide(L)' 'MGQEIQQLRKSIFDELTKIVDPEIGVSIMELELIDKVDIEDGKVKIDLHLT' A
#
# COMPACT_ATOMS: atom_id res chain seq x y z
N MET A 1 -18.14 -2.04 -13.01
CA MET A 1 -16.74 -1.60 -13.18
C MET A 1 -16.17 -0.81 -12.00
N GLY A 2 -16.96 -0.31 -11.02
CA GLY A 2 -16.40 0.39 -9.85
C GLY A 2 -16.00 -0.49 -8.65
N GLN A 3 -16.57 -1.70 -8.53
CA GLN A 3 -16.39 -2.56 -7.35
C GLN A 3 -15.06 -3.31 -7.33
N GLU A 4 -14.55 -3.73 -8.50
CA GLU A 4 -13.27 -4.44 -8.62
C GLU A 4 -12.09 -3.58 -8.16
N ILE A 5 -12.07 -2.27 -8.50
CA ILE A 5 -11.02 -1.36 -8.05
C ILE A 5 -11.04 -1.22 -6.52
N GLN A 6 -12.23 -1.17 -5.91
CA GLN A 6 -12.33 -1.08 -4.45
C GLN A 6 -11.86 -2.35 -3.74
N GLN A 7 -12.19 -3.53 -4.27
CA GLN A 7 -11.70 -4.81 -3.75
C GLN A 7 -10.19 -4.96 -3.94
N LEU A 8 -9.66 -4.55 -5.09
CA LEU A 8 -8.23 -4.56 -5.36
C LEU A 8 -7.49 -3.63 -4.40
N ARG A 9 -7.97 -2.39 -4.23
CA ARG A 9 -7.40 -1.42 -3.30
C ARG A 9 -7.41 -1.94 -1.87
N LYS A 10 -8.51 -2.56 -1.43
CA LYS A 10 -8.59 -3.17 -0.11
C LYS A 10 -7.58 -4.32 0.06
N SER A 11 -7.41 -5.16 -0.95
CA SER A 11 -6.44 -6.27 -0.90
C SER A 11 -4.98 -5.78 -0.88
N ILE A 12 -4.66 -4.75 -1.66
CA ILE A 12 -3.35 -4.10 -1.63
C ILE A 12 -3.09 -3.50 -0.24
N PHE A 13 -4.09 -2.81 0.32
CA PHE A 13 -3.97 -2.25 1.66
C PHE A 13 -3.77 -3.34 2.72
N ASP A 14 -4.49 -4.46 2.62
CA ASP A 14 -4.35 -5.59 3.54
C ASP A 14 -2.96 -6.25 3.48
N GLU A 15 -2.34 -6.29 2.30
CA GLU A 15 -0.96 -6.77 2.16
C GLU A 15 0.06 -5.75 2.68
N LEU A 16 -0.13 -4.46 2.37
CA LEU A 16 0.77 -3.39 2.82
C LEU A 16 0.76 -3.25 4.35
N THR A 17 -0.37 -3.48 5.04
CA THR A 17 -0.40 -3.46 6.51
C THR A 17 0.31 -4.66 7.15
N LYS A 18 0.52 -5.76 6.42
CA LYS A 18 1.34 -6.88 6.91
C LYS A 18 2.83 -6.59 6.77
N ILE A 19 3.21 -5.63 5.94
CA ILE A 19 4.58 -5.17 5.83
C ILE A 19 4.85 -4.25 7.01
N VAL A 20 5.32 -4.87 8.09
CA VAL A 20 5.76 -4.19 9.31
C VAL A 20 7.25 -3.96 9.21
N ASP A 21 7.66 -2.72 9.45
CA ASP A 21 9.08 -2.39 9.51
C ASP A 21 9.71 -3.10 10.73
N PRO A 22 10.70 -3.98 10.53
CA PRO A 22 11.28 -4.76 11.61
C PRO A 22 12.15 -3.92 12.57
N GLU A 23 12.53 -2.69 12.22
CA GLU A 23 13.30 -1.80 13.10
C GLU A 23 12.39 -0.98 14.05
N ILE A 24 11.22 -0.53 13.58
CA ILE A 24 10.31 0.29 14.39
C ILE A 24 9.08 -0.50 14.89
N GLY A 25 8.75 -1.64 14.27
CA GLY A 25 7.61 -2.49 14.66
C GLY A 25 6.24 -1.92 14.29
N VAL A 26 6.20 -0.91 13.40
CA VAL A 26 4.98 -0.29 12.86
C VAL A 26 4.85 -0.59 11.38
N SER A 27 3.61 -0.64 10.90
CA SER A 27 3.32 -0.89 9.49
C SER A 27 3.87 0.23 8.62
N ILE A 28 4.36 -0.08 7.42
CA ILE A 28 4.79 0.95 6.43
C ILE A 28 3.68 1.96 6.10
N MET A 29 2.41 1.61 6.33
CA MET A 29 1.28 2.52 6.25
C MET A 29 1.21 3.55 7.39
N GLU A 30 1.48 3.13 8.62
CA GLU A 30 1.43 4.02 9.79
C GLU A 30 2.62 4.97 9.84
N LEU A 31 3.73 4.55 9.26
CA LEU A 31 4.92 5.38 9.11
C LEU A 31 4.77 6.47 8.04
N GLU A 32 3.60 6.57 7.39
CA GLU A 32 3.33 7.47 6.26
C GLU A 32 4.41 7.38 5.15
N LEU A 33 5.09 6.24 5.03
CA LEU A 33 6.16 6.03 4.04
C LEU A 33 5.61 5.86 2.62
N ILE A 34 4.30 5.63 2.50
CA ILE A 34 3.61 5.49 1.22
C ILE A 34 3.12 6.86 0.78
N ASP A 35 3.82 7.46 -0.18
CA ASP A 35 3.49 8.80 -0.71
C ASP A 35 2.36 8.69 -1.74
N LYS A 36 2.40 7.64 -2.58
CA LYS A 36 1.42 7.45 -3.65
C LYS A 36 1.16 5.99 -3.96
N VAL A 37 -0.12 5.67 -4.20
CA VAL A 37 -0.56 4.38 -4.75
C VAL A 37 -1.36 4.65 -6.01
N ASP A 38 -0.81 4.24 -7.16
CA ASP A 38 -1.42 4.37 -8.47
C ASP A 38 -1.80 3.00 -9.02
N ILE A 39 -3.00 2.86 -9.56
CA ILE A 39 -3.52 1.59 -10.07
C ILE A 39 -3.89 1.81 -11.54
N GLU A 40 -3.04 1.33 -12.44
CA GLU A 40 -3.19 1.48 -13.89
C GLU A 40 -3.20 0.10 -14.55
N ASP A 41 -4.27 -0.24 -15.28
CA ASP A 41 -4.34 -1.44 -16.12
C ASP A 41 -3.99 -2.76 -15.37
N GLY A 42 -4.45 -2.88 -14.11
CA GLY A 42 -4.16 -4.03 -13.26
C GLY A 42 -2.74 -4.06 -12.66
N LYS A 43 -1.92 -3.03 -12.91
CA LYS A 43 -0.63 -2.82 -12.25
C LYS A 43 -0.79 -1.85 -11.10
N VAL A 44 -0.15 -2.19 -9.99
CA VAL A 44 -0.12 -1.36 -8.78
C VAL A 44 1.27 -0.75 -8.70
N LYS A 45 1.36 0.57 -8.77
CA LYS A 45 2.58 1.33 -8.51
C LYS A 45 2.47 1.95 -7.13
N ILE A 46 3.53 1.79 -6.34
CA ILE A 46 3.60 2.29 -4.98
C ILE A 46 4.90 3.08 -4.89
N ASP A 47 4.78 4.38 -4.68
CA ASP A 47 5.90 5.25 -4.36
C ASP A 47 6.08 5.28 -2.85
N LEU A 48 7.25 4.84 -2.41
CA LEU A 48 7.65 4.81 -1.02
C LEU A 48 8.90 5.67 -0.81
N HIS A 49 8.97 6.38 0.31
CA HIS A 49 10.15 7.11 0.73
C HIS A 49 10.69 6.48 2.01
N LEU A 50 12.00 6.23 2.07
CA LEU A 50 12.70 5.76 3.28
C LEU A 50 13.50 6.95 3.83
N THR A 51 13.32 7.22 5.13
CA THR A 51 14.13 8.19 5.88
C THR A 51 15.44 7.59 6.36
#